data_AF-A0AAP6SHV7-F1
#
_entry.id   AF-A0AAP6SHV7-F1
#
_cell.length_a   1.000
_cell.length_b   1.000
_cell.length_c   1.000
_cell.angle_alpha   90.00
_cell.angle_beta   90.00
_cell.angle_gamma   90.00
#
_symmetry.space_group_name_H-M   'P 1'
#
loop_
_entity.id
_entity.type
_entity.pdbx_description
1 polymer ?
#
loop_
_entity_poly.entity_id
_entity_poly.type
_entity_poly.pdbx_seq_one_letter_code
_entity_poly.pdbx_strand_id
1 'polypeptide(L)'
;MQRMNRRQWLGRVGGIAFGSMAFTSCGTRPEALAEVENVSPRVADAYEPISQIDCVACDNCMPCPYGINIPDNLIFVDQARYRGYLPGELDDQDFKSKADIFFDRFCNSIPDPQQAQHCINCGQCLPMCPDHIDIPRRMAQITALTDLVRNLRCLEK
;
A
#
# COMPACT_ATOMS: atom_id res chain seq x y z
N MET A 1 34.44 -48.57 -23.61
CA MET A 1 33.91 -47.27 -23.14
C MET A 1 33.03 -47.52 -21.91
N GLN A 2 33.54 -47.27 -20.70
CA GLN A 2 32.78 -47.51 -19.46
C GLN A 2 31.82 -46.34 -19.18
N ARG A 3 30.57 -46.65 -18.83
CA ARG A 3 29.55 -45.66 -18.43
C ARG A 3 29.91 -45.08 -17.07
N MET A 4 30.15 -43.77 -17.05
CA MET A 4 30.38 -42.99 -15.83
C MET A 4 29.07 -42.84 -15.05
N ASN A 5 29.11 -43.02 -13.73
CA ASN A 5 27.95 -42.84 -12.84
C ASN A 5 27.81 -41.36 -12.43
N ARG A 6 26.56 -40.90 -12.26
CA ARG A 6 26.16 -39.59 -11.73
C ARG A 6 26.98 -39.08 -10.54
N ARG A 7 27.43 -39.94 -9.62
CA ARG A 7 28.32 -39.54 -8.50
C ARG A 7 29.70 -39.06 -8.96
N GLN A 8 30.25 -39.64 -10.02
CA GLN A 8 31.55 -39.25 -10.59
C GLN A 8 31.47 -37.95 -11.40
N TRP A 9 30.30 -37.65 -11.96
CA TRP A 9 30.05 -36.37 -12.63
C TRP A 9 29.99 -35.23 -11.62
N LEU A 10 29.24 -35.39 -10.52
CA LEU A 10 29.08 -34.35 -9.49
C LEU A 10 30.41 -33.90 -8.84
N GLY A 11 31.40 -34.79 -8.73
CA GLY A 11 32.73 -34.44 -8.22
C GLY A 11 33.59 -33.61 -9.17
N ARG A 12 33.27 -33.55 -10.47
CA ARG A 12 34.08 -32.83 -11.48
C ARG A 12 33.55 -31.45 -11.84
N VAL A 13 32.28 -31.13 -11.57
CA VAL A 13 31.63 -29.88 -12.03
C VAL A 13 31.35 -28.83 -10.95
N GLY A 14 31.52 -29.12 -9.66
CA GLY A 14 30.97 -28.24 -8.60
C GLY A 14 31.92 -27.70 -7.55
N GLY A 15 33.24 -27.92 -7.67
CA GLY A 15 34.21 -27.39 -6.72
C GLY A 15 34.70 -26.00 -7.13
N ILE A 16 34.11 -24.95 -6.58
CA ILE A 16 34.74 -23.63 -6.51
C ILE A 16 34.63 -23.12 -5.07
N ALA A 17 35.76 -23.15 -4.37
CA ALA A 17 35.97 -22.39 -3.17
C ALA A 17 36.30 -20.94 -3.55
N PHE A 18 35.43 -20.00 -3.19
CA PHE A 18 35.83 -18.61 -2.99
C PHE A 18 35.32 -18.17 -1.63
N GLY A 19 36.25 -18.04 -0.69
CA GLY A 19 36.06 -17.20 0.46
C GLY A 19 35.86 -15.76 0.00
N SER A 20 34.91 -15.08 0.61
CA SER A 20 34.86 -13.63 0.71
C SER A 20 34.06 -13.30 1.95
N MET A 21 34.71 -12.57 2.84
CA MET A 21 34.08 -11.92 3.98
C MET A 21 32.89 -11.10 3.48
N ALA A 22 31.71 -11.36 3.99
CA ALA A 22 30.63 -10.39 3.97
C ALA A 22 30.18 -10.23 5.41
N PHE A 23 30.47 -9.05 5.95
CA PHE A 23 29.81 -8.50 7.12
C PHE A 23 28.29 -8.56 6.87
N THR A 24 27.59 -9.54 7.42
CA THR A 24 26.17 -9.36 7.67
C THR A 24 26.07 -8.82 9.08
N SER A 25 26.21 -7.50 9.17
CA SER A 25 25.57 -6.75 10.24
C SER A 25 24.14 -7.27 10.32
N CYS A 26 23.83 -7.98 11.40
CA CYS A 26 22.46 -8.22 11.83
C CYS A 26 21.92 -6.85 12.26
N GLY A 27 21.68 -5.98 11.27
CA GLY A 27 20.83 -4.83 11.45
C GLY A 27 19.47 -5.43 11.75
N THR A 28 19.02 -5.26 12.99
CA THR A 28 17.66 -5.54 13.42
C THR A 28 16.73 -4.97 12.37
N ARG A 29 16.14 -5.85 11.54
CA ARG A 29 15.06 -5.45 10.63
C ARG A 29 13.97 -4.88 11.53
N PRO A 30 13.51 -3.63 11.33
CA PRO A 30 12.41 -3.11 12.12
C PRO A 30 11.22 -4.06 11.97
N GLU A 31 10.59 -4.41 13.08
CA GLU A 31 9.51 -5.41 13.16
C GLU A 31 8.37 -5.09 12.16
N ALA A 32 8.14 -3.80 11.88
CA ALA A 32 7.18 -3.32 10.88
C ALA A 32 7.44 -3.88 9.46
N LEU A 33 8.71 -3.99 9.04
CA LEU A 33 9.05 -4.52 7.71
C LEU A 33 8.84 -6.04 7.59
N ALA A 34 8.91 -6.77 8.70
CA ALA A 34 8.67 -8.21 8.69
C ALA A 34 7.17 -8.53 8.58
N GLU A 35 6.30 -7.71 9.17
CA GLU A 35 4.85 -7.88 9.06
C GLU A 35 4.33 -7.58 7.66
N VAL A 36 4.85 -6.51 7.03
CA VAL A 36 4.49 -6.16 5.65
C VAL A 36 4.95 -7.21 4.64
N GLU A 37 6.10 -7.87 4.85
CA GLU A 37 6.59 -8.94 3.97
C GLU A 37 5.68 -10.19 3.96
N ASN A 38 4.89 -10.39 5.02
CA ASN A 38 3.91 -11.49 5.11
C ASN A 38 2.55 -11.14 4.49
N VAL A 39 2.32 -9.88 4.12
CA VAL A 39 1.16 -9.49 3.31
C VAL A 39 1.37 -9.98 1.87
N SER A 40 0.28 -10.24 1.15
CA SER A 40 0.38 -10.57 -0.29
C SER A 40 1.27 -9.52 -0.98
N PRO A 41 2.36 -9.92 -1.65
CA PRO A 41 3.31 -8.96 -2.23
C PRO A 41 2.61 -7.99 -3.19
N ARG A 42 1.56 -8.46 -3.88
CA ARG A 42 0.74 -7.62 -4.76
C ARG A 42 0.05 -6.44 -4.07
N VAL A 43 -0.32 -6.57 -2.80
CA VAL A 43 -1.00 -5.50 -2.06
C VAL A 43 0.02 -4.52 -1.48
N ALA A 44 1.14 -5.03 -0.97
CA ALA A 44 2.25 -4.18 -0.52
C ALA A 44 2.86 -3.39 -1.69
N ASP A 45 3.08 -4.03 -2.85
CA ASP A 45 3.60 -3.41 -4.06
C ASP A 45 2.66 -2.35 -4.66
N ALA A 46 1.36 -2.42 -4.34
CA ALA A 46 0.36 -1.45 -4.79
C ALA A 46 0.26 -0.22 -3.89
N TYR A 47 0.83 -0.28 -2.68
CA TYR A 47 0.80 0.85 -1.76
C TYR A 47 1.86 1.88 -2.15
N GLU A 48 1.40 3.10 -2.39
CA GLU A 48 2.26 4.28 -2.56
C GLU A 48 1.81 5.34 -1.54
N PRO A 49 2.74 5.97 -0.80
CA PRO A 49 2.40 7.04 0.14
C PRO A 49 1.61 8.16 -0.54
N ILE A 50 0.54 8.58 0.11
CA ILE A 50 -0.39 9.55 -0.48
C ILE A 50 0.17 10.97 -0.29
N SER A 51 0.46 11.64 -1.40
CA SER A 51 0.80 13.06 -1.39
C SER A 51 -0.42 13.93 -1.12
N GLN A 52 -0.19 15.19 -0.75
CA GLN A 52 -1.25 16.19 -0.57
C GLN A 52 -2.14 16.27 -1.82
N ILE A 53 -3.46 16.34 -1.60
CA ILE A 53 -4.47 16.29 -2.67
C ILE A 53 -5.01 17.69 -3.00
N ASP A 54 -5.16 18.55 -1.99
CA ASP A 54 -5.67 19.93 -2.12
C ASP A 54 -7.13 20.00 -2.63
N CYS A 55 -7.99 19.05 -2.21
CA CYS A 55 -9.40 19.09 -2.55
C CYS A 55 -10.15 20.17 -1.76
N VAL A 56 -10.84 21.08 -2.46
CA VAL A 56 -11.61 22.19 -1.86
C VAL A 56 -13.10 21.91 -1.65
N ALA A 57 -13.55 20.66 -1.85
CA ALA A 57 -14.96 20.27 -1.67
C ALA A 57 -15.97 21.05 -2.54
N CYS A 58 -15.65 21.31 -3.82
CA CYS A 58 -16.52 22.09 -4.71
C CYS A 58 -17.70 21.30 -5.30
N ASP A 59 -17.80 19.99 -5.03
CA ASP A 59 -18.86 19.08 -5.48
C ASP A 59 -19.11 18.95 -6.99
N ASN A 60 -18.31 19.58 -7.86
CA ASN A 60 -18.49 19.46 -9.33
C ASN A 60 -18.41 18.01 -9.83
N CYS A 61 -17.64 17.16 -9.16
CA CYS A 61 -17.49 15.73 -9.50
C CYS A 61 -18.66 14.85 -8.99
N MET A 62 -19.63 15.44 -8.29
CA MET A 62 -20.77 14.75 -7.70
C MET A 62 -22.06 14.99 -8.51
N PRO A 63 -23.02 14.06 -8.47
CA PRO A 63 -22.96 12.76 -7.80
C PRO A 63 -22.14 11.73 -8.60
N CYS A 64 -21.40 10.87 -7.90
CA CYS A 64 -20.77 9.72 -8.53
C CYS A 64 -21.82 8.63 -8.85
N PRO A 65 -21.86 8.08 -10.08
CA PRO A 65 -22.83 7.04 -10.44
C PRO A 65 -22.68 5.73 -9.65
N TYR A 66 -21.54 5.53 -8.98
CA TYR A 66 -21.26 4.37 -8.13
C TYR A 66 -21.53 4.63 -6.63
N GLY A 67 -22.09 5.79 -6.28
CA GLY A 67 -22.45 6.12 -4.89
C GLY A 67 -21.29 6.60 -4.01
N ILE A 68 -20.09 6.78 -4.57
CA ILE A 68 -18.89 7.23 -3.87
C ILE A 68 -19.02 8.71 -3.51
N ASN A 69 -18.69 9.05 -2.26
CA ASN A 69 -18.56 10.44 -1.85
C ASN A 69 -17.14 10.93 -2.12
N ILE A 70 -16.90 11.40 -3.34
CA ILE A 70 -15.56 11.76 -3.81
C ILE A 70 -14.90 12.83 -2.90
N PRO A 71 -15.55 13.97 -2.59
CA PRO A 71 -14.95 15.02 -1.76
C PRO A 71 -14.52 14.51 -0.38
N ASP A 72 -15.40 13.78 0.33
CA ASP A 72 -15.10 13.34 1.70
C ASP A 72 -13.89 12.40 1.76
N ASN A 73 -13.75 11.50 0.79
CA ASN A 73 -12.59 10.61 0.72
C ASN A 73 -11.27 11.39 0.53
N LEU A 74 -11.26 12.41 -0.34
CA LEU A 74 -10.07 13.21 -0.62
C LEU A 74 -9.72 14.13 0.55
N ILE A 75 -10.71 14.82 1.11
CA ILE A 75 -10.55 15.71 2.25
C ILE A 75 -10.09 14.92 3.49
N PHE A 76 -10.60 13.69 3.68
CA PHE A 76 -10.19 12.85 4.79
C PHE A 76 -8.68 12.58 4.77
N VAL A 77 -8.09 12.34 3.59
CA VAL A 77 -6.64 12.16 3.46
C VAL A 77 -5.88 13.42 3.86
N ASP A 78 -6.29 14.60 3.37
CA ASP A 78 -5.64 15.86 3.71
C ASP A 78 -5.78 16.18 5.21
N GLN A 79 -6.93 15.87 5.82
CA GLN A 79 -7.14 15.97 7.27
C GLN A 79 -6.26 15.00 8.05
N ALA A 80 -6.10 13.77 7.58
CA ALA A 80 -5.22 12.77 8.18
C ALA A 80 -3.75 13.21 8.14
N ARG A 81 -3.33 13.78 7.01
CA ARG A 81 -2.00 14.38 6.85
C ARG A 81 -1.79 15.52 7.83
N TYR A 82 -2.71 16.48 7.86
CA TYR A 82 -2.63 17.66 8.74
C TYR A 82 -2.59 17.28 10.22
N ARG A 83 -3.37 16.28 10.63
CA ARG A 83 -3.43 15.79 12.01
C ARG A 83 -2.34 14.76 12.35
N GLY A 84 -1.46 14.41 11.41
CA GLY A 84 -0.29 13.56 11.65
C GLY A 84 -0.59 12.07 11.78
N TYR A 85 -1.72 11.58 11.27
CA TYR A 85 -2.06 10.15 11.27
C TYR A 85 -2.18 9.53 9.88
N LEU A 86 -1.81 10.26 8.82
CA LEU A 86 -1.63 9.64 7.50
C LEU A 86 -0.31 8.82 7.50
N PRO A 87 -0.33 7.52 7.16
CA PRO A 87 0.86 6.69 7.08
C PRO A 87 1.82 7.19 5.99
N GLY A 88 3.12 7.06 6.26
CA GLY A 88 4.18 7.38 5.32
C GLY A 88 4.65 6.13 4.56
N GLU A 89 5.95 5.90 4.56
CA GLU A 89 6.58 4.75 3.92
C GLU A 89 6.37 3.49 4.76
N LEU A 90 6.45 2.31 4.12
CA LEU A 90 6.24 1.02 4.78
C LEU A 90 7.33 0.70 5.84
N ASP A 91 8.52 1.30 5.71
CA ASP A 91 9.63 1.14 6.64
C ASP A 91 9.58 2.11 7.83
N ASP A 92 8.65 3.07 7.83
CA ASP A 92 8.45 3.99 8.94
C ASP A 92 8.05 3.22 10.21
N GLN A 93 8.74 3.51 11.33
CA GLN A 93 8.47 2.86 12.63
C GLN A 93 7.03 3.10 13.12
N ASP A 94 6.42 4.20 12.70
CA ASP A 94 5.05 4.57 13.06
C ASP A 94 4.01 4.24 11.97
N PHE A 95 4.41 3.53 10.90
CA PHE A 95 3.52 3.17 9.80
C PHE A 95 2.27 2.46 10.31
N LYS A 96 2.45 1.34 11.03
CA LYS A 96 1.36 0.48 11.49
C LYS A 96 0.39 1.23 12.40
N SER A 97 0.92 1.96 13.39
CA SER A 97 0.10 2.71 14.34
C SER A 97 -0.71 3.81 13.67
N LYS A 98 -0.10 4.56 12.73
CA LYS A 98 -0.82 5.54 11.90
C LYS A 98 -1.86 4.87 11.01
N ALA A 99 -1.53 3.73 10.40
CA ALA A 99 -2.39 3.04 9.45
C ALA A 99 -3.64 2.48 10.13
N ASP A 100 -3.50 1.96 11.35
CA ASP A 100 -4.64 1.57 12.18
C ASP A 100 -5.54 2.76 12.53
N ILE A 101 -4.96 3.86 13.00
CA ILE A 101 -5.71 5.08 13.34
C ILE A 101 -6.43 5.64 12.10
N PHE A 102 -5.74 5.66 10.96
CA PHE A 102 -6.30 6.08 9.68
C PHE A 102 -7.51 5.21 9.32
N PHE A 103 -7.36 3.89 9.33
CA PHE A 103 -8.40 2.95 8.92
C PHE A 103 -9.63 3.05 9.83
N ASP A 104 -9.45 3.06 11.15
CA ASP A 104 -10.57 3.16 12.09
C ASP A 104 -11.33 4.48 11.94
N ARG A 105 -10.61 5.60 11.77
CA ARG A 105 -11.24 6.90 11.53
C ARG A 105 -11.95 6.92 10.17
N PHE A 106 -11.34 6.36 9.13
CA PHE A 106 -11.90 6.33 7.79
C PHE A 106 -13.23 5.58 7.75
N CYS A 107 -13.27 4.37 8.31
CA CYS A 107 -14.49 3.56 8.36
C CYS A 107 -15.59 4.17 9.24
N ASN A 108 -15.24 4.99 10.24
CA ASN A 108 -16.21 5.69 11.07
C ASN A 108 -16.68 7.02 10.47
N SER A 109 -15.86 7.67 9.65
CA SER A 109 -16.18 8.96 9.04
C SER A 109 -16.98 8.83 7.74
N ILE A 110 -16.70 7.81 6.93
CA ILE A 110 -17.33 7.63 5.62
C ILE A 110 -18.08 6.29 5.62
N PRO A 111 -19.39 6.26 5.34
CA PRO A 111 -20.13 5.00 5.23
C PRO A 111 -19.53 4.09 4.15
N ASP A 112 -19.46 2.79 4.41
CA ASP A 112 -18.89 1.78 3.48
C ASP A 112 -19.26 2.00 2.00
N PRO A 113 -20.53 2.12 1.57
CA PRO A 113 -20.88 2.27 0.16
C PRO A 113 -20.37 3.56 -0.50
N GLN A 114 -19.91 4.52 0.29
CA GLN A 114 -19.40 5.81 -0.17
C GLN A 114 -17.86 5.87 -0.19
N GLN A 115 -17.17 4.83 0.28
CA GLN A 115 -15.71 4.81 0.40
C GLN A 115 -15.00 4.52 -0.92
N ALA A 116 -13.71 4.87 -0.98
CA ALA A 116 -12.84 4.75 -2.14
C ALA A 116 -12.77 3.33 -2.75
N GLN A 117 -12.93 2.26 -1.97
CA GLN A 117 -12.89 0.89 -2.50
C GLN A 117 -13.98 0.57 -3.53
N HIS A 118 -15.06 1.36 -3.57
CA HIS A 118 -16.11 1.20 -4.58
C HIS A 118 -15.80 1.92 -5.90
N CYS A 119 -14.68 2.64 -6.00
CA CYS A 119 -14.24 3.28 -7.22
C CYS A 119 -13.78 2.26 -8.25
N ILE A 120 -14.48 2.21 -9.39
CA ILE A 120 -14.13 1.33 -10.51
C ILE A 120 -13.22 2.00 -11.54
N ASN A 121 -12.66 3.18 -11.24
CA ASN A 121 -11.81 3.95 -12.14
C ASN A 121 -12.48 4.29 -13.50
N CYS A 122 -13.74 4.77 -13.47
CA CYS A 122 -14.47 5.12 -14.69
C CYS A 122 -14.05 6.44 -15.36
N GLY A 123 -13.34 7.32 -14.62
CA GLY A 123 -12.85 8.60 -15.12
C GLY A 123 -13.88 9.72 -15.34
N GLN A 124 -15.19 9.49 -15.08
CA GLN A 124 -16.24 10.49 -15.34
C GLN A 124 -16.09 11.78 -14.53
N CYS A 125 -15.42 11.71 -13.38
CA CYS A 125 -15.15 12.87 -12.52
C CYS A 125 -14.00 13.77 -13.02
N LEU A 126 -13.11 13.26 -13.88
CA LEU A 126 -11.92 13.99 -14.35
C LEU A 126 -12.25 15.32 -15.05
N PRO A 127 -13.15 15.36 -16.06
CA PRO A 127 -13.49 16.63 -16.72
C PRO A 127 -14.28 17.59 -15.83
N MET A 128 -14.83 17.10 -14.71
CA MET A 128 -15.66 17.90 -13.81
C MET A 128 -14.83 18.63 -12.74
N CYS A 129 -13.63 18.13 -12.43
CA CYS A 129 -12.78 18.72 -11.41
C CYS A 129 -12.09 19.99 -11.93
N PRO A 130 -12.35 21.18 -11.35
CA PRO A 130 -11.74 22.43 -11.80
C PRO A 130 -10.23 22.48 -11.50
N ASP A 131 -9.80 21.79 -10.44
CA ASP A 131 -8.40 21.73 -10.01
C ASP A 131 -7.61 20.59 -10.68
N HIS A 132 -8.25 19.88 -11.63
CA HIS A 132 -7.64 18.78 -12.39
C HIS A 132 -7.00 17.68 -11.53
N ILE A 133 -7.59 17.40 -10.35
CA ILE A 133 -7.18 16.30 -9.49
C ILE A 133 -7.45 14.97 -10.21
N ASP A 134 -6.44 14.10 -10.23
CA ASP A 134 -6.60 12.72 -10.70
C ASP A 134 -7.36 11.88 -9.66
N ILE A 135 -8.66 12.15 -9.55
CA ILE A 135 -9.57 11.55 -8.57
C ILE A 135 -9.48 10.02 -8.59
N PRO A 136 -9.54 9.33 -9.75
CA PRO A 136 -9.47 7.87 -9.74
C PRO A 136 -8.14 7.33 -9.22
N ARG A 137 -7.01 7.97 -9.54
CA ARG A 137 -5.72 7.61 -8.94
C ARG A 137 -5.72 7.80 -7.43
N ARG A 138 -6.26 8.92 -6.93
CA ARG A 138 -6.35 9.15 -5.47
C ARG A 138 -7.22 8.09 -4.79
N MET A 139 -8.34 7.71 -5.38
CA MET A 139 -9.17 6.62 -4.85
C MET A 139 -8.41 5.30 -4.81
N ALA A 140 -7.65 4.96 -5.86
CA ALA A 140 -6.84 3.75 -5.88
C ALA A 140 -5.77 3.74 -4.77
N GLN A 141 -5.13 4.88 -4.50
CA GLN A 141 -4.16 5.01 -3.40
C GLN A 141 -4.81 4.79 -2.03
N ILE A 142 -5.99 5.39 -1.79
CA ILE A 142 -6.75 5.19 -0.55
C ILE A 142 -7.15 3.72 -0.40
N THR A 143 -7.66 3.11 -1.47
CA THR A 143 -8.04 1.69 -1.48
C THR A 143 -6.84 0.80 -1.14
N ALA A 144 -5.69 1.01 -1.79
CA ALA A 144 -4.47 0.26 -1.52
C ALA A 144 -4.04 0.35 -0.05
N LEU A 145 -4.08 1.55 0.54
CA LEU A 145 -3.80 1.74 1.97
C LEU A 145 -4.80 0.97 2.84
N THR A 146 -6.11 1.10 2.59
CA THR A 146 -7.11 0.41 3.41
C THR A 146 -7.05 -1.12 3.27
N ASP A 147 -6.74 -1.64 2.09
CA ASP A 147 -6.58 -3.07 1.84
C ASP A 147 -5.31 -3.62 2.50
N LEU A 148 -4.22 -2.86 2.46
CA LEU A 148 -3.01 -3.19 3.19
C LEU A 148 -3.28 -3.32 4.69
N VAL A 149 -3.97 -2.34 5.30
CA VAL A 149 -4.33 -2.39 6.72
C VAL A 149 -5.26 -3.55 7.06
N ARG A 150 -6.26 -3.82 6.21
CA ARG A 150 -7.15 -5.00 6.37
C ARG A 150 -6.32 -6.29 6.41
N ASN A 151 -5.37 -6.45 5.50
CA ASN A 151 -4.54 -7.64 5.43
C ASN A 151 -3.61 -7.76 6.64
N LEU A 152 -2.97 -6.67 7.07
CA LEU A 152 -2.13 -6.65 8.27
C LEU A 152 -2.94 -7.09 9.50
N ARG A 153 -4.13 -6.53 9.71
CA ARG A 153 -5.04 -6.91 10.80
C ARG A 153 -5.54 -8.36 10.73
N CYS A 154 -5.56 -8.96 9.55
CA CYS A 154 -5.93 -10.37 9.37
C CYS A 154 -4.79 -11.32 9.77
N LEU A 155 -3.53 -10.90 9.67
CA LEU A 155 -2.37 -11.73 10.02
C LEU A 155 -2.12 -11.78 11.53
N GLU A 156 -2.62 -10.81 12.28
CA GLU A 156 -2.49 -10.75 13.75
C GLU A 156 -3.52 -11.61 14.50
N LYS A 157 -4.53 -12.13 13.80
CA LYS A 157 -5.61 -12.95 14.36
C LYS A 157 -5.32 -14.44 14.19
#